data_AF-A0A519RZ81-F1
#
_entry.id   AF-A0A519RZ81-F1
#
_cell.length_a   1.000
_cell.length_b   1.000
_cell.length_c   1.000
_cell.angle_alpha   90.00
_cell.angle_beta   90.00
_cell.angle_gamma   90.00
#
_symmetry.space_group_name_H-M   'P 1'
#
loop_
_entity.id
_entity.type
_entity.pdbx_description
1 polymer ?
#
loop_
_entity_poly.entity_id
_entity_poly.type
_entity_poly.pdbx_seq_one_letter_code
_entity_poly.pdbx_strand_id
1 'polypeptide(L)' 'EVAFKALAEEHGFKPGELMLPFRIMLVGGKFGPGVFDIAALLGVEETKTRIEKAIAVFNS' A
#
# COMPACT_ATOMS: atom_id res chain seq x y z
N GLU A 1 7.23 3.43 -7.46
CA GLU A 1 6.04 4.22 -7.80
C GLU A 1 5.51 3.93 -9.22
N VAL A 2 6.32 4.02 -10.28
CA VAL A 2 5.86 3.84 -11.68
C VAL A 2 5.13 2.50 -11.91
N ALA A 3 5.74 1.38 -11.50
CA ALA A 3 5.14 0.06 -11.65
C ALA A 3 3.80 -0.09 -10.88
N PHE A 4 3.66 0.57 -9.73
CA PHE A 4 2.42 0.56 -8.95
C PHE A 4 1.30 1.33 -9.66
N LYS A 5 1.62 2.51 -10.21
CA LYS A 5 0.66 3.32 -10.98
C LYS A 5 0.22 2.60 -12.25
N ALA A 6 1.17 2.03 -13.00
CA ALA A 6 0.87 1.27 -14.21
C ALA A 6 -0.03 0.05 -13.92
N LEU A 7 0.25 -0.71 -12.86
CA LEU A 7 -0.58 -1.85 -12.47
C LEU A 7 -1.99 -1.41 -12.01
N ALA A 8 -2.09 -0.29 -11.29
CA ALA A 8 -3.38 0.28 -10.92
C ALA A 8 -4.22 0.63 -12.15
N GLU A 9 -3.61 1.31 -13.12
CA GLU A 9 -4.24 1.70 -14.37
C GLU A 9 -4.64 0.47 -15.22
N GLU A 10 -3.79 -0.56 -15.27
CA GLU A 10 -4.09 -1.85 -15.94
C GLU A 10 -5.33 -2.52 -15.37
N HIS A 11 -5.53 -2.45 -14.06
CA HIS A 11 -6.73 -2.95 -13.38
C HIS A 11 -7.90 -1.95 -13.35
N GLY A 12 -7.78 -0.79 -14.01
CA GLY A 12 -8.84 0.22 -14.11
C GLY A 12 -9.02 1.09 -12.86
N PHE A 13 -8.07 1.07 -11.93
CA PHE A 13 -8.07 1.91 -10.73
C PHE A 13 -7.31 3.21 -10.96
N LYS A 14 -7.79 4.31 -10.35
CA LYS A 14 -6.96 5.51 -10.27
C LYS A 14 -5.89 5.28 -9.20
N PRO A 15 -4.61 5.58 -9.46
CA PRO A 15 -3.56 5.36 -8.47
C PRO A 15 -3.81 6.06 -7.13
N GLY A 16 -4.47 7.23 -7.14
CA GLY A 16 -4.84 7.95 -5.92
C GLY A 16 -5.81 7.19 -5.01
N GLU A 17 -6.66 6.33 -5.57
CA GLU A 17 -7.61 5.50 -4.81
C GLU A 17 -6.89 4.36 -4.09
N LEU A 18 -5.77 3.89 -4.61
CA LEU A 18 -4.96 2.84 -3.99
C LEU A 18 -3.93 3.38 -2.99
N MET A 19 -3.55 4.66 -3.05
CA MET A 19 -2.57 5.25 -2.13
C MET A 19 -3.04 5.24 -0.68
N LEU A 20 -4.32 5.54 -0.44
CA LEU A 20 -4.90 5.54 0.91
C LEU A 20 -4.99 4.14 1.54
N PRO A 21 -5.59 3.12 0.89
CA PRO A 21 -5.60 1.77 1.43
C PRO A 21 -4.18 1.23 1.58
N PHE A 22 -3.28 1.50 0.63
CA PHE A 22 -1.88 1.10 0.78
C PHE A 22 -1.22 1.71 2.02
N ARG A 23 -1.46 3.00 2.31
CA ARG A 23 -1.00 3.64 3.54
C ARG A 23 -1.58 2.96 4.80
N ILE A 24 -2.88 2.70 4.83
CA ILE A 24 -3.53 2.03 5.97
C ILE A 24 -2.92 0.64 6.19
N MET A 25 -2.65 -0.12 5.14
CA MET A 25 -2.00 -1.43 5.24
C MET A 25 -0.60 -1.34 5.86
N LEU A 26 0.17 -0.27 5.60
CA LEU A 26 1.53 -0.14 6.10
C LEU A 26 1.63 0.45 7.51
N VAL A 27 0.80 1.43 7.86
CA VAL A 27 0.92 2.18 9.13
C VAL A 27 -0.28 2.03 10.06
N GLY A 28 -1.36 1.36 9.63
CA GLY A 28 -2.58 1.18 10.43
C GLY A 28 -3.50 2.39 10.47
N GLY A 29 -3.29 3.41 9.62
CA GLY A 29 -4.17 4.57 9.57
C GLY A 29 -3.80 5.58 8.48
N LYS A 30 -4.49 6.73 8.48
CA LYS A 30 -4.35 7.79 7.46
C LYS A 30 -3.19 8.77 7.73
N PHE A 31 -2.13 8.33 8.41
CA PHE A 31 -1.01 9.16 8.86
C PHE A 31 0.32 8.69 8.29
N GLY A 32 1.33 9.56 8.34
CA GLY A 32 2.67 9.29 7.85
C GLY A 32 3.04 10.05 6.56
N PRO A 33 4.30 9.95 6.12
CA PRO A 33 4.82 10.61 4.93
C PRO A 33 4.29 9.95 3.63
N GLY A 34 4.99 10.14 2.50
CA GLY A 34 4.63 9.47 1.26
C GLY A 34 4.55 7.95 1.43
N VAL A 35 3.55 7.31 0.82
CA VAL A 35 3.34 5.86 0.99
C VAL A 35 4.54 5.03 0.49
N PHE A 36 5.22 5.53 -0.55
CA PHE A 36 6.43 4.91 -1.06
C PHE A 36 7.65 5.16 -0.17
N ASP A 37 7.73 6.28 0.55
CA ASP A 37 8.78 6.51 1.55
C ASP A 37 8.62 5.55 2.71
N ILE A 38 7.38 5.31 3.17
CA ILE A 38 7.08 4.33 4.20
C ILE A 38 7.50 2.94 3.74
N ALA A 39 7.11 2.52 2.54
CA ALA A 39 7.48 1.22 1.99
C ALA A 39 9.01 1.07 1.82
N ALA A 40 9.70 2.14 1.42
CA ALA A 40 11.17 2.15 1.30
C ALA A 40 11.85 2.02 2.67
N LEU A 41 11.31 2.68 3.71
CA LEU A 41 11.83 2.63 5.07
C LEU A 41 11.59 1.27 5.74
N LEU A 42 10.43 0.66 5.51
CA LEU A 42 10.11 -0.68 6.02
C LEU A 42 10.91 -1.78 5.31
N GLY A 43 11.24 -1.58 4.04
CA GLY A 43 11.84 -2.60 3.19
C GLY A 43 10.81 -3.61 2.66
N VAL A 44 11.27 -4.47 1.75
CA VAL A 44 10.37 -5.33 0.95
C VAL A 44 9.65 -6.39 1.79
N GLU A 45 10.36 -7.06 2.70
CA GLU A 45 9.80 -8.18 3.47
C GLU A 45 8.73 -7.74 4.47
N GLU A 46 9.01 -6.67 5.23
CA GLU A 46 8.05 -6.08 6.17
C GLU A 46 6.84 -5.49 5.43
N THR A 47 7.06 -4.80 4.31
CA THR A 47 5.98 -4.28 3.46
C THR A 47 5.04 -5.40 3.02
N LYS A 48 5.57 -6.52 2.52
CA LYS A 48 4.75 -7.68 2.13
C LYS A 48 3.97 -8.26 3.31
N THR A 49 4.66 -8.51 4.41
CA THR A 49 4.07 -9.09 5.63
C THR A 49 2.89 -8.24 6.13
N ARG A 50 3.02 -6.91 6.11
CA ARG A 50 1.94 -5.99 6.52
C ARG A 50 0.76 -6.00 5.57
N ILE A 51 1.02 -6.02 4.26
CA ILE A 51 -0.04 -6.13 3.25
C ILE A 51 -0.83 -7.43 3.45
N GLU A 52 -0.15 -8.57 3.58
CA GLU A 52 -0.80 -9.87 3.79
C GLU A 52 -1.65 -9.89 5.06
N LYS A 53 -1.10 -9.35 6.17
CA LYS A 53 -1.84 -9.22 7.42
C LYS A 53 -3.06 -8.32 7.28
N ALA A 54 -2.94 -7.18 6.59
CA ALA A 54 -4.05 -6.26 6.41
C ALA A 54 -5.16 -6.86 5.53
N ILE A 55 -4.80 -7.57 4.47
CA ILE A 55 -5.76 -8.30 3.62
C ILE A 55 -6.51 -9.35 4.44
N ALA A 56 -5.81 -10.12 5.28
CA ALA A 56 -6.46 -11.10 6.15
C ALA A 56 -7.47 -10.44 7.10
N VAL A 57 -7.12 -9.28 7.68
CA VAL A 57 -8.02 -8.52 8.56
C VAL A 57 -9.22 -7.93 7.82
N PHE A 58 -9.04 -7.41 6.60
CA PHE A 58 -10.14 -6.80 5.83
C PHE A 58 -11.14 -7.81 5.25
N ASN A 59 -10.69 -9.06 5.05
CA ASN A 59 -11.53 -10.15 4.56
C ASN A 59 -12.16 -10.98 5.70
N SER A 60 -11.93 -10.60 6.96
CA SER A 60 -12.50 -11.25 8.14
C SER A 60 -13.88 -10.68 8.51
#